data_AF-Q927S8-F1
#
_entry.id   AF-Q927S8-F1
#
_cell.length_a   1.000
_cell.length_b   1.000
_cell.length_c   1.000
_cell.angle_alpha   90.00
_cell.angle_beta   90.00
_cell.angle_gamma   90.00
#
_symmetry.space_group_name_H-M   'P 1'
#
loop_
_entity.id
_entity.type
_entity.pdbx_description
1 polymer ?
#
loop_
_entity_poly.entity_id
_entity_poly.type
_entity_poly.pdbx_seq_one_letter_code
_entity_poly.pdbx_strand_id
1 'polypeptide(L)'
;MSYLTEKLIEEKVFKDPVHGYVHVSDKLIWDLIATKEFQRLRRIHQLGTTSLTFHGAEHSRFNHSLGVYEIVRQIIDVTFAKEPQLDSEERMVALCAALLHDLGHGPFSHAFEKVFGTDHEEYTQAIIIGNTEVSEVLSRVSDDFPLKVASIIKKNYPNQTLVKLISSQIDADRMDYLLRDAYYTGVSYGKFDLERILRVLRPSPDGNGVIVKYSGMHAVEDYIMSRYQMYQQVYFHPVSRSGEVLLWKILERAKKLYCAGYDFKVSPIQVLPFFVNEVSLKDYIVLDDIVLMYYFSIWQEETDPILSDLCSRFLNRRLLRYLNYNPKEDAELYAELKGLLEKADIDPSYYLVVDSSSDLPYDYYLPGVGGGKEPIKLLMGNGELRELSTESPVVEAIGRERRTDIKLYYPLDFIESGRVEPEIAERMISLIHAHSLKEK
;
A
#
# COMPACT_ATOMS: atom_id res chain seq x y z
N MET A 1 16.75 28.06 22.10
CA MET A 1 15.47 27.74 21.43
C MET A 1 15.20 26.26 21.69
N SER A 2 13.96 25.87 21.95
CA SER A 2 13.65 24.43 22.11
C SER A 2 13.79 23.76 20.76
N TYR A 3 14.32 22.53 20.74
CA TYR A 3 14.50 21.75 19.51
C TYR A 3 13.18 21.60 18.71
N LEU A 4 12.04 21.58 19.40
CA LEU A 4 10.69 21.59 18.83
C LEU A 4 10.42 22.74 17.83
N THR A 5 10.98 23.92 18.09
CA THR A 5 10.71 25.15 17.32
C THR A 5 11.93 25.62 16.53
N GLU A 6 13.02 24.85 16.56
CA GLU A 6 14.25 25.19 15.88
C GLU A 6 14.08 25.10 14.36
N LYS A 7 14.46 26.19 13.68
CA LYS A 7 14.44 26.30 12.23
C LYS A 7 15.84 26.14 11.65
N LEU A 8 15.93 25.61 10.44
CA LEU A 8 17.15 25.63 9.65
C LEU A 8 17.54 27.08 9.31
N ILE A 9 18.85 27.32 9.14
CA ILE A 9 19.38 28.63 8.70
C ILE A 9 18.81 29.02 7.34
N GLU A 10 18.65 28.02 6.46
CA GLU A 10 18.08 28.15 5.13
C GLU A 10 17.11 27.00 4.91
N GLU A 11 15.94 27.30 4.37
CA GLU A 11 14.96 26.30 3.96
C GLU A 11 15.58 25.33 2.96
N LYS A 12 15.37 24.03 3.17
CA LYS A 12 15.76 22.99 2.23
C LYS A 12 14.56 22.58 1.40
N VAL A 13 14.77 22.50 0.09
CA VAL A 13 13.74 22.11 -0.87
C VAL A 13 14.15 20.83 -1.58
N PHE A 14 13.28 19.84 -1.59
CA PHE A 14 13.43 18.65 -2.43
C PHE A 14 12.62 18.85 -3.70
N LYS A 15 13.23 18.62 -4.87
CA LYS A 15 12.48 18.61 -6.12
C LYS A 15 11.60 17.36 -6.14
N ASP A 16 10.30 17.55 -6.30
CA ASP A 16 9.34 16.45 -6.39
C ASP A 16 8.49 16.60 -7.67
N PRO A 17 8.32 15.54 -8.47
CA PRO A 17 7.60 15.64 -9.73
C PRO A 17 6.07 15.76 -9.59
N VAL A 18 5.52 15.43 -8.40
CA VAL A 18 4.08 15.46 -8.12
C VAL A 18 3.69 16.81 -7.52
N HIS A 19 4.42 17.24 -6.49
CA HIS A 19 4.12 18.46 -5.73
C HIS A 19 4.96 19.68 -6.13
N GLY A 20 5.85 19.51 -7.11
CA GLY A 20 6.79 20.54 -7.57
C GLY A 20 8.00 20.68 -6.64
N TYR A 21 7.77 20.95 -5.35
CA TYR A 21 8.78 21.03 -4.29
C TYR A 21 8.21 20.58 -2.94
N VAL A 22 9.04 19.88 -2.16
CA VAL A 22 8.78 19.60 -0.73
C VAL A 22 9.65 20.52 0.10
N HIS A 23 9.03 21.30 1.00
CA HIS A 23 9.69 22.38 1.74
C HIS A 23 9.99 21.96 3.18
N VAL A 24 11.25 22.03 3.59
CA VAL A 24 11.69 21.65 4.94
C VAL A 24 12.41 22.81 5.60
N SER A 25 11.76 23.41 6.60
CA SER A 25 12.32 24.50 7.42
C SER A 25 12.58 24.08 8.88
N ASP A 26 11.91 23.04 9.37
CA ASP A 26 12.02 22.55 10.75
C ASP A 26 13.24 21.64 10.92
N LYS A 27 14.09 21.94 11.91
CA LYS A 27 15.32 21.17 12.19
C LYS A 27 15.01 19.72 12.56
N LEU A 28 13.95 19.49 13.35
CA LEU A 28 13.50 18.15 13.71
C LEU A 28 13.14 17.31 12.47
N ILE A 29 12.35 17.86 11.54
CA ILE A 29 11.96 17.17 10.30
C ILE A 29 13.19 16.84 9.46
N TRP A 30 14.13 17.79 9.33
CA TRP A 30 15.38 17.56 8.61
C TRP A 30 16.20 16.41 9.21
N ASP A 31 16.30 16.35 10.53
CA ASP A 31 17.04 15.29 11.22
C ASP A 31 16.32 13.93 11.12
N LEU A 32 14.98 13.91 11.15
CA LEU A 32 14.18 12.70 10.90
C LEU A 32 14.41 12.14 9.50
N ILE A 33 14.42 13.00 8.48
CA ILE A 33 14.70 12.59 7.09
C ILE A 33 16.09 11.93 6.99
N ALA A 34 17.06 12.36 7.79
CA ALA A 34 18.42 11.82 7.76
C ALA A 34 18.59 10.46 8.46
N THR A 35 17.62 10.01 9.27
CA THR A 35 17.70 8.74 10.01
C THR A 35 17.79 7.53 9.08
N LYS A 36 18.51 6.48 9.49
CA LYS A 36 18.65 5.26 8.68
C LYS A 36 17.31 4.57 8.39
N GLU A 37 16.36 4.60 9.33
CA GLU A 37 15.04 3.97 9.18
C GLU A 37 14.21 4.70 8.12
N PHE A 38 14.28 6.03 8.06
CA PHE A 38 13.63 6.79 7.00
C PHE A 38 14.34 6.64 5.64
N GLN A 39 15.68 6.68 5.63
CA GLN A 39 16.46 6.48 4.39
C GLN A 39 16.27 5.08 3.77
N ARG A 40 15.94 4.07 4.58
CA ARG A 40 15.58 2.73 4.11
C ARG A 40 14.40 2.74 3.14
N LEU A 41 13.43 3.63 3.31
CA LEU A 41 12.26 3.71 2.45
C LEU A 41 12.59 3.99 0.98
N ARG A 42 13.81 4.45 0.66
CA ARG A 42 14.29 4.60 -0.73
C ARG A 42 14.45 3.27 -1.47
N ARG A 43 14.60 2.17 -0.73
CA ARG A 43 14.85 0.81 -1.25
C ARG A 43 13.60 -0.07 -1.19
N ILE A 44 12.45 0.53 -0.90
CA ILE A 44 11.14 -0.13 -0.84
C ILE A 44 10.21 0.59 -1.80
N HIS A 45 9.79 -0.09 -2.86
CA HIS A 45 8.87 0.45 -3.84
C HIS A 45 7.49 0.66 -3.23
N GLN A 46 6.83 1.76 -3.62
CA GLN A 46 5.47 2.08 -3.16
C GLN A 46 4.47 1.01 -3.63
N LEU A 47 4.53 0.65 -4.91
CA LEU A 47 3.56 -0.23 -5.57
C LEU A 47 4.06 -1.67 -5.76
N GLY A 48 5.16 -2.05 -5.11
CA GLY A 48 5.71 -3.40 -5.11
C GLY A 48 5.85 -3.99 -6.52
N THR A 49 5.06 -5.02 -6.81
CA THR A 49 5.12 -5.78 -8.09
C THR A 49 4.42 -5.09 -9.26
N THR A 50 3.78 -3.94 -9.03
CA THR A 50 3.06 -3.18 -10.06
C THR A 50 3.97 -2.71 -11.19
N SER A 51 5.27 -2.51 -10.93
CA SER A 51 6.27 -2.21 -11.96
C SER A 51 6.39 -3.29 -13.04
N LEU A 52 6.02 -4.55 -12.72
CA LEU A 52 5.96 -5.63 -13.70
C LEU A 52 4.86 -5.40 -14.75
N THR A 53 3.84 -4.59 -14.47
CA THR A 53 2.81 -4.18 -15.45
C THR A 53 3.06 -2.77 -15.95
N PHE A 54 3.20 -1.83 -15.02
CA PHE A 54 3.39 -0.40 -15.26
C PHE A 54 4.85 -0.06 -14.99
N HIS A 55 5.72 -0.26 -15.99
CA HIS A 55 7.18 -0.13 -15.86
C HIS A 55 7.71 1.24 -15.39
N GLY A 56 6.86 2.27 -15.32
CA GLY A 56 7.21 3.55 -14.71
C GLY A 56 6.99 3.62 -13.19
N ALA A 57 6.28 2.65 -12.60
CA ALA A 57 5.92 2.55 -11.18
C ALA A 57 7.10 2.15 -10.27
N GLU A 58 8.22 2.86 -10.42
CA GLU A 58 9.50 2.63 -9.75
C GLU A 58 9.71 3.58 -8.55
N HIS A 59 8.70 4.36 -8.18
CA HIS A 59 8.79 5.29 -7.05
C HIS A 59 8.80 4.56 -5.71
N SER A 60 9.51 5.16 -4.75
CA SER A 60 9.74 4.57 -3.43
C SER A 60 8.82 5.16 -2.38
N ARG A 61 8.65 4.43 -1.26
CA ARG A 61 7.93 4.93 -0.08
C ARG A 61 8.54 6.22 0.47
N PHE A 62 9.85 6.42 0.30
CA PHE A 62 10.52 7.66 0.69
C PHE A 62 9.92 8.90 -0.01
N ASN A 63 9.65 8.79 -1.32
CA ASN A 63 9.05 9.88 -2.08
C ASN A 63 7.62 10.16 -1.61
N HIS A 64 6.86 9.10 -1.37
CA HIS A 64 5.49 9.16 -0.86
C HIS A 64 5.44 9.84 0.52
N SER A 65 6.24 9.38 1.49
CA SER A 65 6.29 9.95 2.83
C SER A 65 6.65 11.45 2.85
N LEU A 66 7.56 11.89 1.97
CA LEU A 66 7.86 13.32 1.81
C LEU A 66 6.70 14.12 1.21
N GLY A 67 5.95 13.52 0.29
CA GLY A 67 4.78 14.16 -0.29
C GLY A 67 3.60 14.25 0.69
N VAL A 68 3.35 13.21 1.49
CA VAL A 68 2.36 13.25 2.59
C VAL A 68 2.73 14.34 3.60
N TYR A 69 4.01 14.43 3.98
CA TYR A 69 4.52 15.53 4.80
C TYR A 69 4.21 16.91 4.18
N GLU A 70 4.50 17.11 2.89
CA GLU A 70 4.27 18.40 2.22
C GLU A 70 2.78 18.76 2.18
N ILE A 71 1.89 17.80 1.91
CA ILE A 71 0.44 18.04 1.91
C ILE A 71 -0.02 18.45 3.32
N VAL A 72 0.38 17.73 4.37
CA VAL A 72 0.02 18.08 5.76
C VAL A 72 0.57 19.45 6.14
N ARG A 73 1.81 19.77 5.73
CA ARG A 73 2.42 21.08 5.92
C ARG A 73 1.61 22.19 5.26
N GLN A 74 1.18 22.01 4.01
CA GLN A 74 0.32 22.97 3.32
C GLN A 74 -1.04 23.14 4.02
N ILE A 75 -1.66 22.03 4.46
CA ILE A 75 -2.93 22.11 5.19
C ILE A 75 -2.78 22.93 6.47
N ILE A 76 -1.79 22.60 7.31
CA ILE A 76 -1.62 23.26 8.61
C ILE A 76 -1.13 24.70 8.45
N ASP A 77 -0.05 24.92 7.68
CA ASP A 77 0.65 26.20 7.63
C ASP A 77 0.00 27.22 6.69
N VAL A 78 -0.77 26.77 5.70
CA VAL A 78 -1.37 27.65 4.69
C VAL A 78 -2.89 27.66 4.80
N THR A 79 -3.52 26.48 4.72
CA THR A 79 -4.99 26.39 4.70
C THR A 79 -5.61 26.73 6.05
N PHE A 80 -5.04 26.21 7.14
CA PHE A 80 -5.57 26.36 8.50
C PHE A 80 -4.95 27.54 9.27
N ALA A 81 -4.10 28.34 8.62
CA ALA A 81 -3.40 29.47 9.27
C ALA A 81 -4.31 30.49 9.98
N LYS A 82 -5.60 30.57 9.60
CA LYS A 82 -6.60 31.49 10.16
C LYS A 82 -7.67 30.80 11.02
N GLU A 83 -7.63 29.48 11.12
CA GLU A 83 -8.55 28.68 11.95
C GLU A 83 -8.00 28.64 13.40
N PRO A 84 -8.70 28.08 14.41
CA PRO A 84 -8.15 27.95 15.76
C PRO A 84 -6.74 27.34 15.71
N GLN A 85 -5.75 28.07 16.23
CA GLN A 85 -4.35 27.71 16.03
C GLN A 85 -4.04 26.41 16.78
N LEU A 86 -3.57 25.41 16.02
CA LEU A 86 -2.80 24.31 16.59
C LEU A 86 -1.60 24.91 17.31
N ASP A 87 -1.31 24.42 18.51
CA ASP A 87 -0.09 24.84 19.19
C ASP A 87 1.16 24.31 18.44
N SER A 88 2.34 24.83 18.80
CA SER A 88 3.59 24.45 18.14
C SER A 88 3.92 22.96 18.29
N GLU A 89 3.47 22.33 19.38
CA GLU A 89 3.67 20.90 19.61
C GLU A 89 2.76 20.09 18.69
N GLU A 90 1.45 20.36 18.69
CA GLU A 90 0.46 19.71 17.83
C GLU A 90 0.82 19.80 16.34
N ARG A 91 1.22 20.98 15.88
CA ARG A 91 1.76 21.16 14.52
C ARG A 91 2.90 20.17 14.26
N MET A 92 3.87 20.12 15.17
CA MET A 92 5.06 19.29 14.97
C MET A 92 4.77 17.80 15.06
N VAL A 93 3.89 17.37 15.99
CA VAL A 93 3.44 15.99 16.11
C VAL A 93 2.76 15.55 14.81
N ALA A 94 1.89 16.38 14.23
CA ALA A 94 1.23 16.09 12.96
C ALA A 94 2.21 15.99 11.79
N LEU A 95 3.19 16.90 11.68
CA LEU A 95 4.21 16.84 10.63
C LEU A 95 5.13 15.62 10.76
N CYS A 96 5.52 15.26 11.99
CA CYS A 96 6.30 14.06 12.24
C CYS A 96 5.48 12.81 11.90
N ALA A 97 4.22 12.72 12.32
CA ALA A 97 3.37 11.58 12.02
C ALA A 97 3.13 11.44 10.50
N ALA A 98 2.90 12.55 9.79
CA ALA A 98 2.77 12.56 8.33
C ALA A 98 4.02 12.04 7.63
N LEU A 99 5.20 12.48 8.06
CA LEU A 99 6.48 12.00 7.51
C LEU A 99 6.70 10.51 7.83
N LEU A 100 6.31 10.05 9.01
CA LEU A 100 6.73 8.75 9.53
C LEU A 100 5.67 7.63 9.39
N HIS A 101 4.46 7.93 8.88
CA HIS A 101 3.33 6.99 8.87
C HIS A 101 3.66 5.64 8.22
N ASP A 102 4.54 5.65 7.23
CA ASP A 102 4.90 4.51 6.39
C ASP A 102 6.23 3.83 6.76
N LEU A 103 6.88 4.22 7.87
CA LEU A 103 8.18 3.68 8.29
C LEU A 103 8.20 2.16 8.45
N GLY A 104 7.09 1.61 8.94
CA GLY A 104 6.91 0.21 9.26
C GLY A 104 6.65 -0.68 8.06
N HIS A 105 6.60 -0.16 6.83
CA HIS A 105 6.44 -1.01 5.67
C HIS A 105 7.69 -1.87 5.39
N GLY A 106 7.44 -3.14 5.11
CA GLY A 106 8.42 -4.12 4.63
C GLY A 106 8.50 -4.17 3.10
N PRO A 107 9.46 -4.96 2.56
CA PRO A 107 9.61 -5.12 1.13
C PRO A 107 8.38 -5.73 0.48
N PHE A 108 7.94 -5.18 -0.65
CA PHE A 108 6.68 -5.54 -1.32
C PHE A 108 5.43 -5.59 -0.41
N SER A 109 5.53 -5.00 0.78
CA SER A 109 4.51 -4.79 1.82
C SER A 109 3.43 -5.87 1.91
N HIS A 110 2.28 -5.73 1.24
CA HIS A 110 1.14 -6.63 1.41
C HIS A 110 1.44 -8.10 1.13
N ALA A 111 2.31 -8.40 0.16
CA ALA A 111 2.70 -9.78 -0.11
C ALA A 111 3.49 -10.36 1.08
N PHE A 112 4.39 -9.57 1.67
CA PHE A 112 5.19 -9.97 2.81
C PHE A 112 4.35 -10.16 4.08
N GLU A 113 3.42 -9.23 4.34
CA GLU A 113 2.46 -9.32 5.46
C GLU A 113 1.59 -10.58 5.36
N LYS A 114 1.12 -10.93 4.16
CA LYS A 114 0.29 -12.12 3.94
C LYS A 114 1.01 -13.42 4.28
N VAL A 115 2.32 -13.50 4.04
CA VAL A 115 3.12 -14.72 4.32
C VAL A 115 3.54 -14.82 5.78
N PHE A 116 3.93 -13.70 6.39
CA PHE A 116 4.56 -13.70 7.71
C PHE A 116 3.67 -13.15 8.83
N GLY A 117 2.47 -12.67 8.52
CA GLY A 117 1.53 -12.13 9.50
C GLY A 117 2.04 -10.87 10.19
N THR A 118 2.88 -10.08 9.51
CA THR A 118 3.38 -8.80 10.02
C THR A 118 2.36 -7.69 9.79
N ASP A 119 2.35 -6.68 10.67
CA ASP A 119 1.51 -5.47 10.54
C ASP A 119 2.40 -4.23 10.47
N HIS A 120 2.40 -3.53 9.33
CA HIS A 120 3.19 -2.31 9.16
C HIS A 120 2.83 -1.19 10.15
N GLU A 121 1.58 -1.04 10.60
CA GLU A 121 1.21 -0.03 11.59
C GLU A 121 1.85 -0.35 12.96
N GLU A 122 1.97 -1.63 13.31
CA GLU A 122 2.68 -2.08 14.52
C GLU A 122 4.19 -1.83 14.39
N TYR A 123 4.79 -2.14 13.25
CA TYR A 123 6.22 -1.87 13.01
C TYR A 123 6.52 -0.38 12.94
N THR A 124 5.63 0.47 12.39
CA THR A 124 5.79 1.93 12.41
C THR A 124 5.86 2.42 13.86
N GLN A 125 4.95 1.96 14.72
CA GLN A 125 4.97 2.30 16.14
C GLN A 125 6.25 1.79 16.82
N ALA A 126 6.64 0.54 16.58
CA ALA A 126 7.85 -0.05 17.14
C ALA A 126 9.12 0.71 16.72
N ILE A 127 9.19 1.21 15.49
CA ILE A 127 10.29 2.06 15.04
C ILE A 127 10.28 3.40 15.77
N ILE A 128 9.12 4.04 15.91
CA ILE A 128 8.98 5.37 16.54
C ILE A 128 9.35 5.33 18.04
N ILE A 129 8.93 4.30 18.77
CA ILE A 129 9.09 4.22 20.24
C ILE A 129 10.25 3.32 20.69
N GLY A 130 10.83 2.55 19.77
CA GLY A 130 11.87 1.57 20.06
C GLY A 130 13.28 2.16 20.05
N ASN A 131 14.29 1.28 20.09
CA ASN A 131 15.70 1.68 20.06
C ASN A 131 16.18 1.95 18.62
N THR A 132 15.82 3.11 18.07
CA THR A 132 16.08 3.52 16.68
C THR A 132 16.59 4.97 16.61
N GLU A 133 17.20 5.36 15.48
CA GLU A 133 17.63 6.76 15.30
C GLU A 133 16.44 7.71 15.22
N VAL A 134 15.30 7.25 14.68
CA VAL A 134 14.03 7.98 14.70
C VAL A 134 13.61 8.30 16.14
N SER A 135 13.59 7.29 17.01
CA SER A 135 13.20 7.50 18.41
C SER A 135 14.18 8.44 19.13
N GLU A 136 15.48 8.24 18.94
CA GLU A 136 16.52 9.12 19.48
C GLU A 136 16.35 10.58 19.03
N VAL A 137 15.96 10.82 17.78
CA VAL A 137 15.70 12.16 17.24
C VAL A 137 14.44 12.76 17.87
N LEU A 138 13.35 11.99 17.97
CA LEU A 138 12.09 12.44 18.57
C LEU A 138 12.24 12.75 20.07
N SER A 139 12.97 11.92 20.81
CA SER A 139 13.21 12.10 22.26
C SER A 139 14.02 13.34 22.63
N ARG A 140 14.70 13.98 21.66
CA ARG A 140 15.36 15.29 21.89
C ARG A 140 14.36 16.41 22.13
N VAL A 141 13.10 16.24 21.74
CA VAL A 141 12.01 17.18 22.04
C VAL A 141 11.58 17.01 23.51
N SER A 142 11.13 15.80 23.86
CA SER A 142 10.80 15.35 25.21
C SER A 142 10.65 13.83 25.24
N ASP A 143 10.73 13.22 26.43
CA ASP A 143 10.65 11.76 26.60
C ASP A 143 9.31 11.17 26.12
N ASP A 144 8.22 11.94 26.21
CA ASP A 144 6.87 11.54 25.79
C ASP A 144 6.55 11.86 24.32
N PHE A 145 7.39 12.64 23.63
CA PHE A 145 7.14 13.05 22.25
C PHE A 145 7.03 11.88 21.25
N PRO A 146 7.89 10.83 21.30
CA PRO A 146 7.72 9.66 20.43
C PRO A 146 6.35 8.98 20.62
N LEU A 147 5.84 8.91 21.85
CA LEU A 147 4.54 8.33 22.16
C LEU A 147 3.40 9.15 21.56
N LYS A 148 3.49 10.48 21.59
CA LYS A 148 2.53 11.37 20.93
C LYS A 148 2.50 11.12 19.42
N VAL A 149 3.65 11.05 18.75
CA VAL A 149 3.71 10.76 17.31
C VAL A 149 3.12 9.38 16.99
N ALA A 150 3.52 8.34 17.73
CA ALA A 150 3.00 6.98 17.55
C ALA A 150 1.48 6.89 17.77
N SER A 151 0.93 7.69 18.67
CA SER A 151 -0.51 7.69 18.96
C SER A 151 -1.38 8.30 17.83
N ILE A 152 -0.81 9.14 16.97
CA ILE A 152 -1.48 9.55 15.73
C ILE A 152 -1.62 8.36 14.79
N ILE A 153 -0.55 7.59 14.59
CA ILE A 153 -0.55 6.39 13.71
C ILE A 153 -1.52 5.34 14.25
N LYS A 154 -1.53 5.14 15.57
CA LYS A 154 -2.49 4.26 16.27
C LYS A 154 -3.93 4.80 16.28
N LYS A 155 -4.15 6.02 15.77
CA LYS A 155 -5.47 6.69 15.70
C LYS A 155 -6.11 6.95 17.08
N ASN A 156 -5.30 7.09 18.13
CA ASN A 156 -5.75 7.34 19.50
C ASN A 156 -5.24 8.65 20.12
N TYR A 157 -4.68 9.56 19.30
CA TYR A 157 -4.29 10.88 19.77
C TYR A 157 -5.53 11.73 20.13
N PRO A 158 -5.49 12.57 21.20
CA PRO A 158 -6.67 13.32 21.65
C PRO A 158 -7.25 14.25 20.57
N ASN A 159 -6.40 14.93 19.81
CA ASN A 159 -6.84 15.79 18.72
C ASN A 159 -7.09 14.96 17.45
N GLN A 160 -8.36 14.55 17.27
CA GLN A 160 -8.80 13.74 16.14
C GLN A 160 -8.70 14.45 14.78
N THR A 161 -8.59 15.79 14.78
CA THR A 161 -8.30 16.54 13.54
C THR A 161 -6.95 16.13 12.98
N LEU A 162 -5.92 16.00 13.81
CA LEU A 162 -4.57 15.61 13.38
C LEU A 162 -4.53 14.15 12.88
N VAL A 163 -5.24 13.25 13.57
CA VAL A 163 -5.38 11.85 13.16
C VAL A 163 -5.98 11.77 11.76
N LYS A 164 -7.08 12.50 11.51
CA LYS A 164 -7.82 12.43 10.24
C LYS A 164 -7.16 13.16 9.07
N LEU A 165 -6.20 14.04 9.34
CA LEU A 165 -5.33 14.60 8.30
C LEU A 165 -4.44 13.53 7.66
N ILE A 166 -4.08 12.48 8.41
CA ILE A 166 -3.19 11.41 7.96
C ILE A 166 -3.98 10.14 7.62
N SER A 167 -5.06 9.84 8.36
CA SER A 167 -5.89 8.66 8.14
C SER A 167 -7.38 8.98 8.25
N SER A 168 -8.05 9.11 7.10
CA SER A 168 -9.49 9.28 6.92
C SER A 168 -9.94 8.77 5.54
N GLN A 169 -11.06 9.29 5.01
CA GLN A 169 -11.48 9.07 3.62
C GLN A 169 -10.85 10.09 2.65
N ILE A 170 -10.37 11.23 3.18
CA ILE A 170 -9.78 12.35 2.43
C ILE A 170 -8.55 12.87 3.21
N ASP A 171 -7.57 11.99 3.37
CA ASP A 171 -6.33 12.25 4.08
C ASP A 171 -5.16 12.56 3.14
N ALA A 172 -4.06 13.06 3.70
CA ALA A 172 -2.86 13.39 2.97
C ALA A 172 -2.15 12.16 2.37
N ASP A 173 -2.24 11.01 3.04
CA ASP A 173 -1.74 9.72 2.54
C ASP A 173 -2.37 9.39 1.18
N ARG A 174 -3.70 9.30 1.12
CA ARG A 174 -4.46 9.03 -0.11
C ARG A 174 -4.28 10.08 -1.16
N MET A 175 -4.25 11.35 -0.76
CA MET A 175 -4.05 12.43 -1.70
C MET A 175 -2.68 12.34 -2.38
N ASP A 176 -1.61 12.02 -1.63
CA ASP A 176 -0.28 11.84 -2.23
C ASP A 176 -0.25 10.59 -3.11
N TYR A 177 -0.58 9.41 -2.58
CA TYR A 177 -0.35 8.18 -3.33
C TYR A 177 -1.20 8.16 -4.60
N LEU A 178 -2.44 8.65 -4.61
CA LEU A 178 -3.26 8.64 -5.83
C LEU A 178 -2.61 9.48 -6.94
N LEU A 179 -2.15 10.69 -6.63
CA LEU A 179 -1.49 11.56 -7.60
C LEU A 179 -0.13 11.01 -8.03
N ARG A 180 0.65 10.48 -7.07
CA ARG A 180 1.99 9.96 -7.30
C ARG A 180 1.94 8.67 -8.11
N ASP A 181 1.10 7.73 -7.71
CA ASP A 181 0.88 6.47 -8.41
C ASP A 181 0.39 6.73 -9.82
N ALA A 182 -0.54 7.68 -10.01
CA ALA A 182 -1.01 8.07 -11.33
C ALA A 182 0.12 8.67 -12.20
N TYR A 183 0.96 9.52 -11.60
CA TYR A 183 2.10 10.13 -12.27
C TYR A 183 3.10 9.07 -12.76
N TYR A 184 3.54 8.17 -11.89
CA TYR A 184 4.57 7.18 -12.20
C TYR A 184 4.06 6.01 -13.05
N THR A 185 2.81 5.61 -12.91
CA THR A 185 2.19 4.61 -13.81
C THR A 185 1.84 5.19 -15.18
N GLY A 186 1.82 6.52 -15.32
CA GLY A 186 1.52 7.22 -16.57
C GLY A 186 0.02 7.27 -16.91
N VAL A 187 -0.85 6.93 -15.97
CA VAL A 187 -2.30 6.90 -16.20
C VAL A 187 -2.92 8.30 -16.04
N SER A 188 -3.92 8.60 -16.85
CA SER A 188 -4.57 9.93 -16.84
C SER A 188 -5.75 10.03 -15.87
N TYR A 189 -6.30 8.90 -15.44
CA TYR A 189 -7.54 8.81 -14.67
C TYR A 189 -7.35 8.77 -13.14
N GLY A 190 -6.13 8.93 -12.64
CA GLY A 190 -5.85 9.05 -11.20
C GLY A 190 -5.55 10.48 -10.74
N LYS A 191 -5.78 11.48 -11.60
CA LYS A 191 -5.46 12.88 -11.34
C LYS A 191 -6.70 13.64 -10.89
N PHE A 192 -6.56 14.37 -9.78
CA PHE A 192 -7.57 15.32 -9.29
C PHE A 192 -6.91 16.64 -8.86
N ASP A 193 -7.70 17.70 -8.70
CA ASP A 193 -7.21 19.02 -8.34
C ASP A 193 -6.97 19.14 -6.81
N LEU A 194 -5.73 18.82 -6.39
CA LEU A 194 -5.30 18.94 -5.00
C LEU A 194 -5.42 20.38 -4.48
N GLU A 195 -4.97 21.38 -5.25
CA GLU A 195 -5.02 22.78 -4.83
C GLU A 195 -6.45 23.23 -4.54
N ARG A 196 -7.41 22.77 -5.36
CA ARG A 196 -8.82 23.04 -5.13
C ARG A 196 -9.32 22.41 -3.84
N ILE A 197 -8.98 21.15 -3.55
CA ILE A 197 -9.34 20.47 -2.29
C ILE A 197 -8.75 21.20 -1.08
N LEU A 198 -7.46 21.51 -1.12
CA LEU A 198 -6.78 22.23 -0.03
C LEU A 198 -7.48 23.56 0.27
N ARG A 199 -7.89 24.32 -0.75
CA ARG A 199 -8.57 25.61 -0.57
C ARG A 199 -9.91 25.51 0.18
N VAL A 200 -10.63 24.40 0.02
CA VAL A 200 -11.99 24.19 0.55
C VAL A 200 -12.03 23.35 1.83
N LEU A 201 -10.92 22.70 2.19
CA LEU A 201 -10.78 21.93 3.41
C LEU A 201 -10.86 22.84 4.65
N ARG A 202 -11.54 22.39 5.70
CA ARG A 202 -11.68 23.10 6.97
C ARG A 202 -11.57 22.12 8.14
N PRO A 203 -11.09 22.56 9.32
CA PRO A 203 -11.27 21.76 10.53
C PRO A 203 -12.77 21.63 10.82
N SER A 204 -13.16 20.48 11.37
CA SER A 204 -14.53 20.24 11.78
C SER A 204 -14.88 21.09 13.02
N PRO A 205 -16.06 21.73 13.08
CA PRO A 205 -16.50 22.52 14.24
C PRO A 205 -16.55 21.74 15.56
N ASP A 206 -16.73 20.42 15.50
CA ASP A 206 -16.74 19.52 16.65
C ASP A 206 -15.32 19.05 17.07
N GLY A 207 -14.27 19.54 16.39
CA GLY A 207 -12.88 19.13 16.61
C GLY A 207 -12.56 17.71 16.15
N ASN A 208 -13.52 17.01 15.52
CA ASN A 208 -13.42 15.60 15.16
C ASN A 208 -13.07 15.40 13.68
N GLY A 209 -12.04 16.08 13.17
CA GLY A 209 -11.55 15.83 11.82
C GLY A 209 -11.54 17.04 10.90
N VAL A 210 -11.60 16.74 9.61
CA VAL A 210 -11.69 17.73 8.54
C VAL A 210 -13.00 17.58 7.78
N ILE A 211 -13.49 18.70 7.29
CA ILE A 211 -14.69 18.81 6.47
C ILE A 211 -14.37 19.62 5.22
N VAL A 212 -15.23 19.52 4.20
CA VAL A 212 -15.05 20.23 2.93
C VAL A 212 -16.18 21.25 2.76
N LYS A 213 -15.89 22.49 2.37
CA LYS A 213 -16.96 23.44 2.00
C LYS A 213 -17.77 22.88 0.83
N TYR A 214 -19.09 23.08 0.84
CA TYR A 214 -19.97 22.64 -0.25
C TYR A 214 -19.52 23.12 -1.64
N SER A 215 -18.95 24.33 -1.73
CA SER A 215 -18.38 24.85 -2.99
C SER A 215 -17.22 24.03 -3.56
N GLY A 216 -16.65 23.11 -2.78
CA GLY A 216 -15.61 22.17 -3.15
C GLY A 216 -16.08 20.78 -3.52
N MET A 217 -17.39 20.50 -3.45
CA MET A 217 -17.97 19.16 -3.65
C MET A 217 -17.43 18.46 -4.90
N HIS A 218 -17.46 19.13 -6.06
CA HIS A 218 -17.03 18.54 -7.33
C HIS A 218 -15.53 18.18 -7.37
N ALA A 219 -14.67 18.87 -6.61
CA ALA A 219 -13.26 18.49 -6.50
C ALA A 219 -13.10 17.20 -5.68
N VAL A 220 -13.97 16.99 -4.69
CA VAL A 220 -14.02 15.74 -3.93
C VAL A 220 -14.64 14.61 -4.76
N GLU A 221 -15.64 14.89 -5.59
CA GLU A 221 -16.17 13.91 -6.55
C GLU A 221 -15.07 13.41 -7.49
N ASP A 222 -14.25 14.33 -8.02
CA ASP A 222 -13.12 14.00 -8.90
C ASP A 222 -12.04 13.17 -8.17
N TYR A 223 -11.75 13.49 -6.90
CA TYR A 223 -10.89 12.66 -6.05
C TYR A 223 -11.43 11.24 -5.85
N ILE A 224 -12.73 11.08 -5.57
CA ILE A 224 -13.36 9.76 -5.40
C ILE A 224 -13.38 8.99 -6.72
N MET A 225 -13.66 9.66 -7.84
CA MET A 225 -13.60 9.05 -9.16
C MET A 225 -12.19 8.60 -9.51
N SER A 226 -11.19 9.45 -9.25
CA SER A 226 -9.78 9.13 -9.45
C SER A 226 -9.37 7.91 -8.62
N ARG A 227 -9.78 7.87 -7.35
CA ARG A 227 -9.57 6.70 -6.49
C ARG A 227 -10.21 5.45 -7.09
N TYR A 228 -11.48 5.51 -7.45
CA TYR A 228 -12.19 4.39 -8.07
C TYR A 228 -11.45 3.84 -9.28
N GLN A 229 -11.02 4.70 -10.20
CA GLN A 229 -10.33 4.31 -11.42
C GLN A 229 -8.94 3.73 -11.14
N MET A 230 -8.17 4.31 -10.20
CA MET A 230 -6.87 3.78 -9.79
C MET A 230 -6.96 2.37 -9.23
N TYR A 231 -7.95 2.07 -8.38
CA TYR A 231 -8.15 0.72 -7.88
C TYR A 231 -8.47 -0.27 -8.99
N GLN A 232 -9.41 0.06 -9.88
CA GLN A 232 -9.83 -0.84 -10.95
C GLN A 232 -8.74 -1.09 -11.99
N GLN A 233 -7.95 -0.08 -12.32
CA GLN A 233 -7.03 -0.15 -13.45
C GLN A 233 -5.57 -0.44 -13.06
N VAL A 234 -5.15 -0.04 -11.86
CA VAL A 234 -3.76 -0.18 -11.41
C VAL A 234 -3.67 -1.20 -10.29
N TYR A 235 -4.27 -0.94 -9.13
CA TYR A 235 -4.07 -1.77 -7.93
C TYR A 235 -4.63 -3.19 -8.09
N PHE A 236 -5.74 -3.34 -8.81
CA PHE A 236 -6.36 -4.63 -9.10
C PHE A 236 -5.97 -5.21 -10.45
N HIS A 237 -4.97 -4.62 -11.11
CA HIS A 237 -4.55 -5.13 -12.41
C HIS A 237 -4.05 -6.58 -12.27
N PRO A 238 -4.70 -7.55 -12.94
CA PRO A 238 -4.46 -8.97 -12.67
C PRO A 238 -3.03 -9.42 -13.02
N VAL A 239 -2.36 -8.73 -13.95
CA VAL A 239 -0.95 -9.00 -14.24
C VAL A 239 -0.04 -8.57 -13.07
N SER A 240 -0.33 -7.46 -12.39
CA SER A 240 0.43 -7.03 -11.21
C SER A 240 0.19 -7.99 -10.05
N ARG A 241 -1.08 -8.36 -9.84
CA ARG A 241 -1.49 -9.36 -8.84
C ARG A 241 -0.83 -10.74 -9.08
N SER A 242 -0.60 -11.14 -10.33
CA SER A 242 0.19 -12.34 -10.66
C SER A 242 1.62 -12.27 -10.11
N GLY A 243 2.24 -11.09 -10.14
CA GLY A 243 3.53 -10.84 -9.49
C GLY A 243 3.49 -11.02 -7.98
N GLU A 244 2.45 -10.50 -7.31
CA GLU A 244 2.26 -10.73 -5.86
C GLU A 244 2.03 -12.21 -5.53
N VAL A 245 1.27 -12.93 -6.36
CA VAL A 245 1.06 -14.37 -6.21
C VAL A 245 2.40 -15.11 -6.28
N LEU A 246 3.24 -14.83 -7.28
CA LEU A 246 4.57 -15.43 -7.38
C LEU A 246 5.41 -15.11 -6.14
N LEU A 247 5.42 -13.85 -5.70
CA LEU A 247 6.19 -13.43 -4.55
C LEU A 247 5.81 -14.18 -3.27
N TRP A 248 4.51 -14.28 -2.98
CA TRP A 248 4.02 -15.11 -1.86
C TRP A 248 4.46 -16.56 -2.05
N LYS A 249 4.24 -17.16 -3.22
CA LYS A 249 4.59 -18.58 -3.46
C LYS A 249 6.08 -18.87 -3.33
N ILE A 250 6.96 -17.94 -3.69
CA ILE A 250 8.40 -18.05 -3.44
C ILE A 250 8.67 -18.11 -1.94
N LEU A 251 8.16 -17.15 -1.16
CA LEU A 251 8.41 -17.05 0.28
C LEU A 251 7.80 -18.24 1.04
N GLU A 252 6.61 -18.69 0.65
CA GLU A 252 5.96 -19.89 1.19
C GLU A 252 6.78 -21.15 0.90
N ARG A 253 7.30 -21.31 -0.33
CA ARG A 253 8.16 -22.45 -0.69
C ARG A 253 9.46 -22.43 0.10
N ALA A 254 10.12 -21.27 0.18
CA ALA A 254 11.37 -21.10 0.92
C ALA A 254 11.19 -21.43 2.41
N LYS A 255 10.10 -20.94 3.05
CA LYS A 255 9.74 -21.29 4.43
C LYS A 255 9.54 -22.80 4.61
N LYS A 256 8.79 -23.44 3.70
CA LYS A 256 8.53 -24.89 3.74
C LYS A 256 9.83 -25.70 3.62
N LEU A 257 10.73 -25.32 2.72
CA LEU A 257 12.02 -25.97 2.53
C LEU A 257 12.91 -25.82 3.77
N TYR A 258 12.99 -24.62 4.34
CA TYR A 258 13.74 -24.37 5.57
C TYR A 258 13.25 -25.25 6.73
N CYS A 259 11.93 -25.30 6.95
CA CYS A 259 11.34 -26.15 7.99
C CYS A 259 11.56 -27.65 7.74
N ALA A 260 11.78 -28.07 6.49
CA ALA A 260 12.12 -29.43 6.13
C ALA A 260 13.62 -29.76 6.25
N GLY A 261 14.45 -28.81 6.69
CA GLY A 261 15.91 -28.98 6.80
C GLY A 261 16.64 -28.91 5.47
N TYR A 262 16.07 -28.23 4.46
CA TYR A 262 16.73 -28.00 3.19
C TYR A 262 17.99 -27.14 3.35
N ASP A 263 19.09 -27.58 2.75
CA ASP A 263 20.36 -26.86 2.74
C ASP A 263 20.42 -25.92 1.53
N PHE A 264 20.15 -24.65 1.76
CA PHE A 264 20.23 -23.61 0.72
C PHE A 264 21.69 -23.38 0.32
N LYS A 265 21.94 -23.17 -0.98
CA LYS A 265 23.28 -22.81 -1.50
C LYS A 265 23.87 -21.60 -0.77
N VAL A 266 23.00 -20.63 -0.45
CA VAL A 266 23.31 -19.50 0.41
C VAL A 266 22.23 -19.41 1.48
N SER A 267 22.62 -19.55 2.74
CA SER A 267 21.71 -19.44 3.87
C SER A 267 21.02 -18.06 3.89
N PRO A 268 19.67 -17.99 3.89
CA PRO A 268 18.96 -16.73 3.77
C PRO A 268 18.81 -15.98 5.10
N ILE A 269 19.96 -15.65 5.72
CA ILE A 269 20.06 -15.23 7.13
C ILE A 269 19.13 -14.06 7.50
N GLN A 270 18.89 -13.09 6.61
CA GLN A 270 18.01 -11.96 6.89
C GLN A 270 16.52 -12.33 6.85
N VAL A 271 16.15 -13.42 6.17
CA VAL A 271 14.76 -13.88 6.05
C VAL A 271 14.44 -14.98 7.06
N LEU A 272 15.45 -15.69 7.57
CA LEU A 272 15.27 -16.77 8.56
C LEU A 272 14.42 -16.40 9.79
N PRO A 273 14.58 -15.22 10.43
CA PRO A 273 13.74 -14.82 11.56
C PRO A 273 12.23 -14.89 11.25
N PHE A 274 11.85 -14.62 10.01
CA PHE A 274 10.46 -14.65 9.54
C PHE A 274 9.96 -16.07 9.27
N PHE A 275 10.85 -17.00 8.93
CA PHE A 275 10.48 -18.41 8.77
C PHE A 275 10.12 -19.06 10.10
N VAL A 276 10.82 -18.70 11.19
CA VAL A 276 10.58 -19.23 12.54
C VAL A 276 9.62 -18.39 13.38
N ASN A 277 9.13 -17.25 12.85
CA ASN A 277 8.30 -16.27 13.55
C ASN A 277 8.97 -15.66 14.82
N GLU A 278 10.30 -15.54 14.82
CA GLU A 278 11.08 -14.91 15.89
C GLU A 278 11.80 -13.67 15.33
N VAL A 279 11.03 -12.63 14.98
CA VAL A 279 11.54 -11.43 14.30
C VAL A 279 11.80 -10.33 15.32
N SER A 280 13.06 -9.88 15.44
CA SER A 280 13.36 -8.64 16.16
C SER A 280 13.12 -7.41 15.28
N LEU A 281 12.95 -6.25 15.89
CA LEU A 281 12.84 -4.98 15.16
C LEU A 281 14.06 -4.73 14.25
N LYS A 282 15.26 -5.15 14.70
CA LYS A 282 16.48 -5.04 13.91
C LYS A 282 16.44 -5.92 12.67
N ASP A 283 15.93 -7.14 12.79
CA ASP A 283 15.77 -8.05 11.65
C ASP A 283 14.79 -7.47 10.62
N TYR A 284 13.71 -6.85 11.10
CA TYR A 284 12.72 -6.17 10.25
C TYR A 284 13.31 -5.00 9.47
N ILE A 285 14.03 -4.10 10.14
CA ILE A 285 14.63 -2.91 9.52
C ILE A 285 15.68 -3.28 8.46
N VAL A 286 16.33 -4.44 8.58
CA VAL A 286 17.32 -4.87 7.58
C VAL A 286 16.66 -5.27 6.25
N LEU A 287 15.38 -5.63 6.23
CA LEU A 287 14.71 -6.06 5.01
C LEU A 287 14.25 -4.89 4.14
N ASP A 288 14.57 -4.99 2.85
CA ASP A 288 14.10 -4.15 1.76
C ASP A 288 14.04 -4.96 0.46
N ASP A 289 13.55 -4.36 -0.64
CA ASP A 289 13.26 -5.11 -1.87
C ASP A 289 14.55 -5.70 -2.46
N ILE A 290 15.68 -5.01 -2.29
CA ILE A 290 16.99 -5.44 -2.79
C ILE A 290 17.43 -6.74 -2.12
N VAL A 291 17.21 -6.89 -0.80
CA VAL A 291 17.54 -8.12 -0.08
C VAL A 291 16.74 -9.31 -0.64
N LEU A 292 15.45 -9.15 -0.88
CA LEU A 292 14.63 -10.23 -1.43
C LEU A 292 15.02 -10.55 -2.88
N MET A 293 15.26 -9.53 -3.70
CA MET A 293 15.71 -9.71 -5.08
C MET A 293 17.06 -10.43 -5.17
N TYR A 294 17.98 -10.12 -4.26
CA TYR A 294 19.23 -10.86 -4.12
C TYR A 294 18.96 -12.35 -3.85
N TYR A 295 18.09 -12.67 -2.88
CA TYR A 295 17.76 -14.06 -2.59
C TYR A 295 17.08 -14.76 -3.77
N PHE A 296 16.16 -14.11 -4.46
CA PHE A 296 15.53 -14.69 -5.65
C PHE A 296 16.57 -14.98 -6.74
N SER A 297 17.58 -14.11 -6.89
CA SER A 297 18.66 -14.31 -7.87
C SER A 297 19.51 -15.54 -7.61
N ILE A 298 19.66 -15.92 -6.33
CA ILE A 298 20.34 -17.15 -5.92
C ILE A 298 19.39 -18.34 -6.00
N TRP A 299 18.16 -18.16 -5.53
CA TRP A 299 17.15 -19.22 -5.43
C TRP A 299 16.67 -19.73 -6.79
N GLN A 300 16.76 -18.93 -7.85
CA GLN A 300 16.49 -19.41 -9.21
C GLN A 300 17.43 -20.54 -9.64
N GLU A 301 18.59 -20.69 -9.00
CA GLU A 301 19.58 -21.74 -9.28
C GLU A 301 19.50 -22.90 -8.27
N GLU A 302 18.57 -22.90 -7.32
CA GLU A 302 18.47 -23.96 -6.31
C GLU A 302 18.09 -25.32 -6.90
N THR A 303 18.39 -26.40 -6.19
CA THR A 303 18.05 -27.75 -6.65
C THR A 303 16.56 -28.05 -6.55
N ASP A 304 15.82 -27.32 -5.71
CA ASP A 304 14.38 -27.42 -5.64
C ASP A 304 13.72 -26.82 -6.90
N PRO A 305 13.06 -27.63 -7.76
CA PRO A 305 12.58 -27.17 -9.05
C PRO A 305 11.43 -26.16 -8.94
N ILE A 306 10.67 -26.18 -7.85
CA ILE A 306 9.56 -25.25 -7.62
C ILE A 306 10.12 -23.88 -7.22
N LEU A 307 11.01 -23.84 -6.21
CA LEU A 307 11.63 -22.59 -5.78
C LEU A 307 12.43 -21.94 -6.92
N SER A 308 13.21 -22.75 -7.64
CA SER A 308 13.99 -22.31 -8.80
C SER A 308 13.10 -21.68 -9.87
N ASP A 309 12.04 -22.38 -10.29
CA ASP A 309 11.13 -21.88 -11.32
C ASP A 309 10.37 -20.63 -10.88
N LEU A 310 9.82 -20.60 -9.67
CA LEU A 310 9.10 -19.44 -9.16
C LEU A 310 9.99 -18.18 -9.09
N CYS A 311 11.23 -18.31 -8.61
CA CYS A 311 12.19 -17.19 -8.59
C CYS A 311 12.56 -16.75 -10.00
N SER A 312 12.84 -17.70 -10.91
CA SER A 312 13.12 -17.41 -12.31
C SER A 312 11.94 -16.69 -12.98
N ARG A 313 10.71 -17.10 -12.68
CA ARG A 313 9.49 -16.45 -13.18
C ARG A 313 9.37 -15.02 -12.74
N PHE A 314 9.63 -14.74 -11.46
CA PHE A 314 9.55 -13.39 -10.93
C PHE A 314 10.60 -12.47 -11.58
N LEU A 315 11.87 -12.92 -11.59
CA LEU A 315 12.99 -12.14 -12.12
C LEU A 315 12.91 -11.90 -13.63
N ASN A 316 12.47 -12.90 -14.39
CA ASN A 316 12.38 -12.84 -15.85
C ASN A 316 10.95 -12.54 -16.35
N ARG A 317 10.07 -12.09 -15.46
CA ARG A 317 8.70 -11.68 -15.77
C ARG A 317 7.87 -12.75 -16.52
N ARG A 318 8.06 -14.02 -16.18
CA ARG A 318 7.21 -15.14 -16.65
C ARG A 318 6.04 -15.37 -15.69
N LEU A 319 5.14 -14.40 -15.69
CA LEU A 319 3.99 -14.34 -14.78
C LEU A 319 2.96 -15.44 -15.06
N LEU A 320 2.22 -15.86 -14.03
CA LEU A 320 1.06 -16.72 -14.19
C LEU A 320 -0.04 -16.00 -14.98
N ARG A 321 -0.76 -16.73 -15.83
CA ARG A 321 -1.97 -16.25 -16.49
C ARG A 321 -3.15 -16.35 -15.53
N TYR A 322 -4.27 -15.73 -15.88
CA TYR A 322 -5.45 -15.65 -15.01
C TYR A 322 -6.75 -15.86 -15.78
N LEU A 323 -7.79 -16.24 -15.03
CA LEU A 323 -9.21 -16.24 -15.42
C LEU A 323 -10.02 -15.50 -14.36
N ASN A 324 -11.18 -14.92 -14.70
CA ASN A 324 -12.11 -14.56 -13.63
C ASN A 324 -12.64 -15.85 -13.01
N TYR A 325 -12.92 -15.81 -11.71
CA TYR A 325 -13.25 -17.01 -10.97
C TYR A 325 -14.31 -16.72 -9.93
N ASN A 326 -15.45 -17.39 -10.00
CA ASN A 326 -16.46 -17.37 -8.97
C ASN A 326 -16.43 -18.70 -8.21
N PRO A 327 -15.99 -18.73 -6.93
CA PRO A 327 -15.90 -19.97 -6.16
C PRO A 327 -17.20 -20.79 -6.07
N LYS A 328 -18.37 -20.16 -6.26
CA LYS A 328 -19.67 -20.83 -6.22
C LYS A 328 -20.05 -21.48 -7.55
N GLU A 329 -19.61 -20.89 -8.67
CA GLU A 329 -20.01 -21.31 -10.02
C GLU A 329 -18.92 -22.15 -10.69
N ASP A 330 -17.66 -21.91 -10.35
CA ASP A 330 -16.49 -22.44 -11.05
C ASP A 330 -15.73 -23.51 -10.25
N ALA A 331 -16.33 -24.05 -9.17
CA ALA A 331 -15.70 -25.05 -8.32
C ALA A 331 -15.28 -26.32 -9.10
N GLU A 332 -16.09 -26.73 -10.09
CA GLU A 332 -15.79 -27.88 -10.96
C GLU A 332 -14.58 -27.60 -11.86
N LEU A 333 -14.50 -26.39 -12.44
CA LEU A 333 -13.36 -25.96 -13.26
C LEU A 333 -12.06 -26.03 -12.46
N TYR A 334 -12.07 -25.48 -11.23
CA TYR A 334 -10.91 -25.53 -10.35
C TYR A 334 -10.48 -26.97 -10.03
N ALA A 335 -11.44 -27.83 -9.66
CA ALA A 335 -11.17 -29.21 -9.33
C ALA A 335 -10.58 -29.99 -10.51
N GLU A 336 -11.10 -29.76 -11.72
CA GLU A 336 -10.60 -30.41 -12.94
C GLU A 336 -9.19 -29.93 -13.31
N LEU A 337 -8.95 -28.62 -13.32
CA LEU A 337 -7.62 -28.05 -13.59
C LEU A 337 -6.59 -28.54 -12.57
N LYS A 338 -6.97 -28.59 -11.28
CA LYS A 338 -6.12 -29.14 -10.22
C LYS A 338 -5.72 -30.58 -10.51
N GLY A 339 -6.69 -31.44 -10.84
CA GLY A 339 -6.43 -32.86 -11.14
C GLY A 339 -5.58 -33.06 -12.41
N LEU A 340 -5.73 -32.19 -13.42
CA LEU A 340 -4.91 -32.23 -14.64
C LEU A 340 -3.45 -31.80 -14.37
N LEU A 341 -3.24 -30.79 -13.53
CA LEU A 341 -1.89 -30.37 -13.11
C LEU A 341 -1.20 -31.47 -12.27
N GLU A 342 -1.91 -32.11 -11.35
CA GLU A 342 -1.38 -33.23 -10.55
C GLU A 342 -0.97 -34.42 -11.45
N LYS A 343 -1.76 -34.75 -12.47
CA LYS A 343 -1.42 -35.78 -13.47
C LYS A 343 -0.19 -35.42 -14.30
N ALA A 344 0.08 -34.13 -14.49
CA ALA A 344 1.23 -33.62 -15.21
C ALA A 344 2.47 -33.38 -14.32
N ASP A 345 2.45 -33.87 -13.07
CA ASP A 345 3.53 -33.67 -12.08
C ASP A 345 3.83 -32.17 -11.80
N ILE A 346 2.79 -31.34 -11.85
CA ILE A 346 2.84 -29.92 -11.51
C ILE A 346 2.06 -29.70 -10.22
N ASP A 347 2.74 -29.26 -9.15
CA ASP A 347 2.11 -29.03 -7.84
C ASP A 347 1.11 -27.84 -7.88
N PRO A 348 -0.21 -28.08 -7.80
CA PRO A 348 -1.20 -27.02 -7.90
C PRO A 348 -1.15 -26.04 -6.74
N SER A 349 -0.54 -26.40 -5.60
CA SER A 349 -0.42 -25.50 -4.44
C SER A 349 0.45 -24.28 -4.73
N TYR A 350 1.32 -24.36 -5.74
CA TYR A 350 2.18 -23.24 -6.17
C TYR A 350 1.76 -22.63 -7.51
N TYR A 351 1.13 -23.41 -8.38
CA TYR A 351 0.83 -22.98 -9.75
C TYR A 351 -0.64 -22.75 -10.05
N LEU A 352 -1.58 -23.20 -9.20
CA LEU A 352 -3.01 -22.96 -9.37
C LEU A 352 -3.56 -22.16 -8.18
N VAL A 353 -3.57 -20.84 -8.28
CA VAL A 353 -3.77 -19.96 -7.12
C VAL A 353 -5.02 -19.11 -7.29
N VAL A 354 -5.93 -19.18 -6.32
CA VAL A 354 -7.05 -18.23 -6.22
C VAL A 354 -6.57 -17.02 -5.42
N ASP A 355 -6.71 -15.84 -6.01
CA ASP A 355 -6.47 -14.58 -5.31
C ASP A 355 -7.71 -13.69 -5.45
N SER A 356 -8.06 -13.02 -4.35
CA SER A 356 -9.18 -12.09 -4.31
C SER A 356 -8.68 -10.72 -3.94
N SER A 357 -9.13 -9.74 -4.71
CA SER A 357 -8.99 -8.33 -4.40
C SER A 357 -10.37 -7.74 -4.17
N SER A 358 -10.54 -7.03 -3.06
CA SER A 358 -11.76 -6.31 -2.75
C SER A 358 -11.39 -4.93 -2.25
N ASP A 359 -12.04 -3.90 -2.77
CA ASP A 359 -11.97 -2.56 -2.19
C ASP A 359 -13.36 -1.92 -2.21
N LEU A 360 -13.52 -0.96 -1.30
CA LEU A 360 -14.59 0.01 -1.32
C LEU A 360 -13.95 1.39 -1.62
N PRO A 361 -14.05 1.87 -2.88
CA PRO A 361 -13.50 3.16 -3.30
C PRO A 361 -13.96 4.32 -2.41
N TYR A 362 -15.14 4.18 -1.80
CA TYR A 362 -15.65 5.04 -0.75
C TYR A 362 -16.39 4.19 0.29
N ASP A 363 -15.68 3.77 1.33
CA ASP A 363 -16.19 2.93 2.43
C ASP A 363 -16.91 3.75 3.53
N TYR A 364 -18.14 4.20 3.27
CA TYR A 364 -18.93 4.94 4.26
C TYR A 364 -19.97 4.04 4.94
N TYR A 365 -20.32 4.38 6.18
CA TYR A 365 -21.35 3.68 6.93
C TYR A 365 -22.70 3.75 6.21
N LEU A 366 -23.14 2.62 5.65
CA LEU A 366 -24.49 2.41 5.15
C LEU A 366 -25.36 1.85 6.29
N PRO A 367 -26.50 2.49 6.65
CA PRO A 367 -27.40 1.97 7.67
C PRO A 367 -27.85 0.54 7.35
N GLY A 368 -27.54 -0.42 8.23
CA GLY A 368 -27.95 -1.82 8.10
C GLY A 368 -26.88 -2.79 7.55
N VAL A 369 -25.73 -2.31 7.07
CA VAL A 369 -24.66 -3.19 6.55
C VAL A 369 -23.61 -3.53 7.61
N GLY A 370 -23.45 -2.72 8.66
CA GLY A 370 -22.47 -2.95 9.73
C GLY A 370 -21.03 -2.78 9.25
N GLY A 371 -20.28 -1.86 9.87
CA GLY A 371 -18.95 -1.46 9.40
C GLY A 371 -18.98 -0.28 8.41
N GLY A 372 -17.86 0.44 8.31
CA GLY A 372 -17.67 1.62 7.46
C GLY A 372 -16.84 2.71 8.17
N LYS A 373 -16.02 3.45 7.42
CA LYS A 373 -15.26 4.60 7.96
C LYS A 373 -16.18 5.80 8.11
N GLU A 374 -15.76 6.78 8.91
CA GLU A 374 -16.46 8.06 8.95
C GLU A 374 -16.49 8.71 7.55
N PRO A 375 -17.64 9.20 7.10
CA PRO A 375 -17.78 9.73 5.76
C PRO A 375 -17.20 11.15 5.64
N ILE A 376 -16.98 11.58 4.40
CA ILE A 376 -16.64 12.97 4.10
C ILE A 376 -17.88 13.83 4.31
N LYS A 377 -17.73 14.88 5.14
CA LYS A 377 -18.81 15.84 5.42
C LYS A 377 -18.60 17.14 4.65
N LEU A 378 -19.69 17.66 4.10
CA LEU A 378 -19.79 18.96 3.45
C LEU A 378 -20.33 20.02 4.41
N LEU A 379 -19.63 21.15 4.52
CA LEU A 379 -20.11 22.35 5.18
C LEU A 379 -21.00 23.16 4.23
N MET A 380 -22.29 23.15 4.52
CA MET A 380 -23.32 23.86 3.76
C MET A 380 -23.29 25.37 4.08
N GLY A 381 -23.89 26.19 3.21
CA GLY A 381 -23.92 27.65 3.38
C GLY A 381 -24.68 28.13 4.62
N ASN A 382 -25.60 27.32 5.14
CA ASN A 382 -26.34 27.55 6.39
C ASN A 382 -25.57 27.08 7.65
N GLY A 383 -24.36 26.55 7.50
CA GLY A 383 -23.55 25.98 8.60
C GLY A 383 -23.86 24.53 8.95
N GLU A 384 -24.82 23.90 8.28
CA GLU A 384 -25.15 22.49 8.44
C GLU A 384 -24.04 21.59 7.87
N LEU A 385 -23.81 20.43 8.50
CA LEU A 385 -22.92 19.41 7.98
C LEU A 385 -23.75 18.30 7.31
N ARG A 386 -23.45 18.00 6.06
CA ARG A 386 -24.11 16.91 5.31
C ARG A 386 -23.11 15.91 4.78
N GLU A 387 -23.54 14.67 4.61
CA GLU A 387 -22.68 13.61 4.10
C GLU A 387 -22.55 13.73 2.57
N LEU A 388 -21.34 13.55 2.03
CA LEU A 388 -21.05 13.76 0.60
C LEU A 388 -21.95 12.96 -0.35
N SER A 389 -22.17 11.66 -0.10
CA SER A 389 -23.00 10.81 -0.97
C SER A 389 -24.47 11.25 -0.99
N THR A 390 -24.96 11.89 0.07
CA THR A 390 -26.33 12.45 0.08
C THR A 390 -26.51 13.67 -0.82
N GLU A 391 -25.41 14.35 -1.17
CA GLU A 391 -25.40 15.56 -2.00
C GLU A 391 -24.81 15.32 -3.40
N SER A 392 -24.19 14.16 -3.64
CA SER A 392 -23.56 13.77 -4.90
C SER A 392 -24.09 12.43 -5.42
N PRO A 393 -24.93 12.45 -6.48
CA PRO A 393 -25.41 11.23 -7.13
C PRO A 393 -24.28 10.34 -7.69
N VAL A 394 -23.14 10.95 -8.06
CA VAL A 394 -21.97 10.22 -8.58
C VAL A 394 -21.31 9.42 -7.47
N VAL A 395 -21.07 10.05 -6.32
CA VAL A 395 -20.46 9.38 -5.16
C VAL A 395 -21.39 8.31 -4.60
N GLU A 396 -22.69 8.60 -4.55
CA GLU A 396 -23.71 7.63 -4.15
C GLU A 396 -23.69 6.37 -5.04
N ALA A 397 -23.57 6.55 -6.37
CA ALA A 397 -23.52 5.42 -7.30
C ALA A 397 -22.26 4.56 -7.11
N ILE A 398 -21.11 5.16 -6.82
CA ILE A 398 -19.83 4.46 -6.66
C ILE A 398 -19.75 3.71 -5.33
N GLY A 399 -20.31 4.26 -4.25
CA GLY A 399 -20.15 3.71 -2.91
C GLY A 399 -21.10 2.57 -2.52
N ARG A 400 -22.04 2.17 -3.39
CA ARG A 400 -23.10 1.19 -3.05
C ARG A 400 -22.69 -0.28 -3.11
N GLU A 401 -21.68 -0.67 -3.90
CA GLU A 401 -21.33 -2.08 -4.08
C GLU A 401 -19.84 -2.35 -3.88
N ARG A 402 -19.54 -3.20 -2.89
CA ARG A 402 -18.21 -3.79 -2.74
C ARG A 402 -17.93 -4.73 -3.90
N ARG A 403 -17.15 -4.27 -4.87
CA ARG A 403 -16.69 -5.13 -5.95
C ARG A 403 -15.58 -6.02 -5.43
N THR A 404 -15.85 -7.32 -5.43
CA THR A 404 -14.84 -8.34 -5.20
C THR A 404 -14.47 -8.89 -6.55
N ASP A 405 -13.21 -8.72 -6.93
CA ASP A 405 -12.66 -9.34 -8.12
C ASP A 405 -11.82 -10.54 -7.68
N ILE A 406 -12.19 -11.72 -8.16
CA ILE A 406 -11.53 -12.97 -7.79
C ILE A 406 -10.96 -13.57 -9.08
N LYS A 407 -9.66 -13.86 -9.05
CA LYS A 407 -8.93 -14.44 -10.18
C LYS A 407 -8.40 -15.81 -9.82
N LEU A 408 -8.39 -16.70 -10.81
CA LEU A 408 -7.68 -17.98 -10.75
C LEU A 408 -6.42 -17.90 -11.63
N TYR A 409 -5.25 -18.00 -11.02
CA TYR A 409 -3.95 -17.96 -11.68
C TYR A 409 -3.43 -19.35 -12.04
N TYR A 410 -2.81 -19.49 -13.22
CA TYR A 410 -2.33 -20.77 -13.76
C TYR A 410 -1.07 -20.61 -14.67
N PRO A 411 -0.24 -21.66 -14.85
CA PRO A 411 1.02 -21.57 -15.58
C PRO A 411 0.83 -21.90 -17.07
N LEU A 412 0.26 -20.99 -17.87
CA LEU A 412 -0.01 -21.24 -19.30
C LEU A 412 1.22 -21.75 -20.07
N ASP A 413 2.40 -21.23 -19.74
CA ASP A 413 3.65 -21.62 -20.40
C ASP A 413 4.03 -23.08 -20.16
N PHE A 414 3.63 -23.71 -19.04
CA PHE A 414 3.81 -25.16 -18.86
C PHE A 414 2.89 -25.96 -19.77
N ILE A 415 1.68 -25.45 -19.99
CA ILE A 415 0.68 -26.08 -20.86
C ILE A 415 1.12 -25.99 -22.32
N GLU A 416 1.75 -24.89 -22.74
CA GLU A 416 2.15 -24.64 -24.14
C GLU A 416 3.56 -25.13 -24.50
N SER A 417 4.48 -25.27 -23.55
CA SER A 417 5.90 -25.59 -23.82
C SER A 417 6.20 -27.06 -24.12
N GLY A 418 5.19 -27.93 -24.15
CA GLY A 418 5.36 -29.38 -24.30
C GLY A 418 5.88 -30.09 -23.03
N ARG A 419 5.90 -29.38 -21.89
CA ARG A 419 6.20 -29.95 -20.56
C ARG A 419 5.10 -30.90 -20.07
N VAL A 420 3.89 -30.74 -20.59
CA VAL A 420 2.70 -31.54 -20.27
C VAL A 420 2.38 -32.45 -21.46
N GLU A 421 1.89 -33.66 -21.20
CA GLU A 421 1.42 -34.57 -22.25
C GLU A 421 0.33 -33.89 -23.13
N PRO A 422 0.36 -34.06 -24.46
CA PRO A 422 -0.53 -33.34 -25.37
C PRO A 422 -2.02 -33.45 -25.03
N GLU A 423 -2.49 -34.63 -24.64
CA GLU A 423 -3.91 -34.86 -24.30
C GLU A 423 -4.33 -34.06 -23.05
N ILE A 424 -3.47 -33.99 -22.03
CA ILE A 424 -3.72 -33.24 -20.80
C ILE A 424 -3.69 -31.73 -21.11
N ALA A 425 -2.71 -31.29 -21.91
CA ALA A 425 -2.59 -29.90 -22.34
C ALA A 425 -3.81 -29.43 -23.15
N GLU A 426 -4.24 -30.21 -24.15
CA GLU A 426 -5.44 -29.94 -24.96
C GLU A 426 -6.70 -29.85 -24.08
N ARG A 427 -6.83 -30.73 -23.08
CA ARG A 427 -7.95 -30.68 -22.14
C ARG A 427 -7.93 -29.41 -21.29
N MET A 428 -6.78 -29.02 -20.74
CA MET A 428 -6.64 -27.77 -19.98
C MET A 428 -7.00 -26.55 -20.83
N ILE A 429 -6.43 -26.46 -22.05
CA ILE A 429 -6.71 -25.35 -22.98
C ILE A 429 -8.21 -25.28 -23.30
N SER A 430 -8.85 -26.43 -23.54
CA SER A 430 -10.29 -26.50 -23.83
C SER A 430 -11.14 -25.97 -22.67
N LEU A 431 -10.79 -26.32 -21.42
CA LEU A 431 -11.49 -25.82 -20.22
C LEU A 431 -11.35 -24.31 -20.06
N ILE A 432 -10.10 -23.81 -20.18
CA ILE A 432 -9.76 -22.39 -20.08
C ILE A 432 -10.51 -21.59 -21.16
N HIS A 433 -10.52 -22.09 -22.39
CA HIS A 433 -11.20 -21.43 -23.51
C HIS A 433 -12.73 -21.45 -23.36
N ALA A 434 -13.31 -22.58 -22.95
CA ALA A 434 -14.74 -22.69 -22.70
C ALA A 434 -15.21 -21.74 -21.60
N HIS A 435 -14.41 -21.59 -20.53
CA HIS A 435 -14.69 -20.63 -19.45
C HIS A 435 -14.61 -19.19 -19.95
N SER A 436 -13.54 -18.84 -20.68
CA SER A 436 -13.34 -17.50 -21.24
C SER A 436 -14.45 -17.06 -22.20
N LEU A 437 -15.13 -18.01 -22.87
CA LEU A 437 -16.28 -17.75 -23.73
C LEU A 437 -17.58 -17.50 -22.96
N LYS A 438 -17.73 -18.01 -21.73
CA LYS A 438 -18.91 -17.74 -20.89
C LYS A 438 -18.91 -16.32 -20.33
N GLU A 439 -17.74 -15.71 -20.21
CA GLU A 439 -17.57 -14.38 -19.61
C GLU A 439 -17.69 -13.21 -20.59
N LYS A 440 -17.62 -13.49 -21.91
CA LYS A 440 -17.83 -12.49 -22.98
C LYS A 440 -19.28 -12.49 -23.42
#